data_AF-A0A069ZSS5-F1
#
_entry.id   AF-A0A069ZSS5-F1
#
_cell.length_a   1.000
_cell.length_b   1.000
_cell.length_c   1.000
_cell.angle_alpha   90.00
_cell.angle_beta   90.00
_cell.angle_gamma   90.00
#
_symmetry.space_group_name_H-M   'P 1'
#
loop_
_entity.id
_entity.type
_entity.pdbx_description
1 polymer ?
#
loop_
_entity_poly.entity_id
_entity_poly.type
_entity_poly.pdbx_seq_one_letter_code
_entity_poly.pdbx_strand_id
1 'polypeptide(L)'
;MKKSLVLLALASLFIGTTSCRKKDEPKPVVPVLPNTTDNTADATTIKNSQAVFTVPAGSIVYISPKKGLNILGATMDKSDSTKFTVGSNGLLGINGNVDILTVQSDDATEIALTKSSPMLKRLRILSKSRSASATKTTFNLSGATELEGLLISGYTTDILDLTKQTKLRYLALGGFNWKNYNFVEMTKFLGSPNEMSTDIEEVKLPANNVIEYVAGRTPFQNGKFDIDNLPRLKKFFWQSPAFANLTFAKSQNLEILFANAPSGGVKLNVDLGNKPKLQDITLYNATLSKLAVSNTTAANLLKDSSAPAEVVELDNIDPAQAISYIKRTAGTTTKSITLKNMSLTEAQILDLISGLGATNGTLKVKADLLTTAVNVALSAKGWTGAAL
;
A
#
# COMPACT_ATOMS: atom_id res chain seq x y z
N MET A 1 -18.51 -33.22 -56.12
CA MET A 1 -19.02 -34.40 -55.39
C MET A 1 -17.93 -34.93 -54.47
N LYS A 2 -18.29 -35.20 -53.20
CA LYS A 2 -17.61 -36.00 -52.15
C LYS A 2 -16.24 -35.47 -51.67
N LYS A 3 -16.09 -34.81 -50.52
CA LYS A 3 -16.28 -35.18 -49.10
C LYS A 3 -15.34 -36.29 -48.58
N SER A 4 -14.81 -35.99 -47.38
CA SER A 4 -14.27 -36.85 -46.31
C SER A 4 -12.77 -37.14 -46.38
N LEU A 5 -11.93 -36.73 -45.41
CA LEU A 5 -11.95 -36.87 -43.95
C LEU A 5 -11.68 -38.32 -43.51
N VAL A 6 -10.45 -38.59 -43.05
CA VAL A 6 -10.06 -39.73 -42.21
C VAL A 6 -8.81 -39.31 -41.42
N LEU A 7 -8.55 -39.65 -40.16
CA LEU A 7 -9.30 -39.89 -38.92
C LEU A 7 -8.18 -40.08 -37.87
N LEU A 8 -8.36 -39.49 -36.69
CA LEU A 8 -7.54 -39.73 -35.50
C LEU A 8 -7.33 -41.22 -35.22
N ALA A 9 -6.09 -41.61 -34.90
CA ALA A 9 -5.80 -42.82 -34.15
C ALA A 9 -5.38 -42.41 -32.74
N LEU A 10 -6.28 -42.58 -31.76
CA LEU A 10 -5.91 -42.67 -30.35
C LEU A 10 -6.54 -43.95 -29.80
N ALA A 11 -5.74 -44.99 -29.74
CA ALA A 11 -6.05 -46.22 -29.03
C ALA A 11 -5.16 -46.30 -27.79
N SER A 12 -5.77 -46.28 -26.62
CA SER A 12 -5.31 -47.12 -25.52
C SER A 12 -6.46 -47.36 -24.55
N LEU A 13 -6.89 -48.61 -24.60
CA LEU A 13 -7.91 -49.28 -23.84
C LEU A 13 -7.48 -49.43 -22.36
N PHE A 14 -8.35 -49.05 -21.42
CA PHE A 14 -8.32 -49.60 -20.06
C PHE A 14 -9.73 -50.04 -19.68
N ILE A 15 -9.92 -51.36 -19.61
CA ILE A 15 -11.06 -52.02 -18.97
C ILE A 15 -10.58 -52.51 -17.61
N GLY A 16 -11.31 -52.19 -16.54
CA GLY A 16 -11.01 -52.69 -15.20
C GLY A 16 -11.89 -52.13 -14.09
N THR A 17 -13.09 -52.72 -13.95
CA THR A 17 -13.85 -53.01 -12.71
C THR A 17 -14.14 -51.91 -11.66
N THR A 18 -15.43 -51.56 -11.57
CA THR A 18 -16.27 -51.34 -10.38
C THR A 18 -15.62 -50.83 -9.07
N SER A 19 -15.87 -49.55 -8.75
CA SER A 19 -16.22 -49.09 -7.39
C SER A 19 -16.70 -47.63 -7.45
N CYS A 20 -17.88 -47.35 -6.89
CA CYS A 20 -18.49 -46.02 -6.83
C CYS A 20 -17.62 -45.03 -6.03
N ARG A 21 -16.97 -44.09 -6.72
CA ARG A 21 -16.56 -42.80 -6.15
C ARG A 21 -16.92 -41.69 -7.14
N LYS A 22 -17.58 -40.64 -6.65
CA LYS A 22 -17.84 -39.40 -7.38
C LYS A 22 -16.54 -38.93 -8.02
N LYS A 23 -16.50 -38.92 -9.36
CA LYS A 23 -15.37 -38.42 -10.13
C LYS A 23 -15.57 -36.92 -10.24
N ASP A 24 -14.70 -36.15 -9.59
CA ASP A 24 -14.60 -34.71 -9.85
C ASP A 24 -14.43 -34.50 -11.36
N GLU A 25 -15.26 -33.63 -11.93
CA GLU A 25 -15.09 -33.20 -13.32
C GLU A 25 -13.68 -32.64 -13.50
N PRO A 26 -12.96 -33.01 -14.58
CA PRO A 26 -11.65 -32.45 -14.82
C PRO A 26 -11.79 -30.93 -14.98
N LYS A 27 -11.18 -30.18 -14.06
CA LYS A 27 -11.02 -28.72 -14.22
C LYS A 27 -10.45 -28.46 -15.61
N PRO A 28 -10.95 -27.46 -16.36
CA PRO A 28 -10.40 -27.11 -17.66
C PRO A 28 -8.89 -26.88 -17.52
N VAL A 29 -8.09 -27.74 -18.16
CA VAL A 29 -6.66 -27.53 -18.27
C VAL A 29 -6.49 -26.41 -19.29
N VAL A 30 -6.25 -25.19 -18.80
CA VAL A 30 -5.89 -24.05 -19.66
C VAL A 30 -4.60 -24.44 -20.39
N PRO A 31 -4.55 -24.41 -21.73
CA PRO A 31 -3.33 -24.70 -22.46
C PRO A 31 -2.23 -23.72 -22.02
N VAL A 32 -1.15 -24.25 -21.45
CA VAL A 32 0.07 -23.47 -21.23
C VAL A 32 0.68 -23.25 -22.61
N LEU A 33 0.40 -22.10 -23.23
CA LEU A 33 1.02 -21.73 -24.49
C LEU A 33 2.56 -21.68 -24.30
N PRO A 34 3.34 -22.19 -25.27
CA PRO A 34 4.79 -22.05 -25.26
C PRO A 34 5.18 -20.56 -25.25
N ASN A 35 6.34 -20.24 -24.66
CA ASN A 35 6.85 -18.88 -24.67
C ASN A 35 7.28 -18.51 -26.09
N THR A 36 6.72 -17.45 -26.63
CA THR A 36 7.08 -16.96 -27.97
C THR A 36 7.47 -15.49 -27.90
N THR A 37 8.39 -15.11 -28.76
CA THR A 37 8.82 -13.72 -28.94
C THR A 37 8.78 -13.43 -30.43
N ASP A 38 8.08 -12.38 -30.83
CA ASP A 38 8.01 -11.93 -32.22
C ASP A 38 8.35 -10.44 -32.29
N ASN A 39 9.55 -10.15 -32.77
CA ASN A 39 10.03 -8.78 -32.97
C ASN A 39 9.61 -8.17 -34.31
N THR A 40 8.92 -8.94 -35.17
CA THR A 40 8.47 -8.52 -36.50
C THR A 40 6.98 -8.17 -36.56
N ALA A 41 6.23 -8.41 -35.48
CA ALA A 41 4.82 -8.08 -35.37
C ALA A 41 4.55 -6.60 -35.72
N ASP A 42 3.53 -6.36 -36.55
CA ASP A 42 3.11 -5.01 -36.90
C ASP A 42 2.42 -4.29 -35.73
N ALA A 43 2.33 -2.96 -35.83
CA ALA A 43 1.77 -2.13 -34.77
C ALA A 43 0.30 -2.47 -34.43
N THR A 44 -0.49 -2.90 -35.42
CA THR A 44 -1.91 -3.28 -35.21
C THR A 44 -2.02 -4.55 -34.38
N THR A 45 -1.17 -5.53 -34.67
CA THR A 45 -1.09 -6.80 -33.94
C THR A 45 -0.61 -6.55 -32.52
N ILE A 46 0.42 -5.72 -32.32
CA ILE A 46 0.92 -5.36 -30.99
C ILE A 46 -0.17 -4.66 -30.17
N LYS A 47 -0.85 -3.65 -30.72
CA LYS A 47 -1.94 -2.91 -30.05
C LYS A 47 -3.14 -3.80 -29.69
N ASN A 48 -3.27 -4.94 -30.33
CA ASN A 48 -4.28 -5.94 -30.01
C ASN A 48 -3.90 -6.88 -28.85
N SER A 49 -2.75 -6.69 -28.21
CA SER A 49 -2.35 -7.50 -27.07
C SER A 49 -3.17 -7.22 -25.80
N GLN A 50 -3.08 -8.11 -24.82
CA GLN A 50 -3.71 -7.92 -23.51
C GLN A 50 -3.10 -6.75 -22.73
N ALA A 51 -1.78 -6.66 -22.74
CA ALA A 51 -1.04 -5.50 -22.27
C ALA A 51 -0.22 -4.90 -23.41
N VAL A 52 -0.19 -3.57 -23.49
CA VAL A 52 0.56 -2.79 -24.47
C VAL A 52 1.35 -1.73 -23.72
N PHE A 53 2.64 -1.64 -24.04
CA PHE A 53 3.56 -0.66 -23.49
C PHE A 53 4.07 0.19 -24.64
N THR A 54 3.91 1.51 -24.53
CA THR A 54 4.58 2.47 -25.42
C THR A 54 5.91 2.83 -24.77
N VAL A 55 7.00 2.46 -25.44
CA VAL A 55 8.36 2.57 -24.95
C VAL A 55 9.26 2.93 -26.14
N PRO A 56 10.16 3.93 -26.04
CA PRO A 56 11.04 4.29 -27.16
C PRO A 56 11.76 3.09 -27.79
N ALA A 57 11.94 3.14 -29.10
CA ALA A 57 12.66 2.09 -29.82
C ALA A 57 14.09 1.94 -29.29
N GLY A 58 14.55 0.69 -29.12
CA GLY A 58 15.86 0.38 -28.55
C GLY A 58 15.92 0.40 -27.02
N SER A 59 14.89 0.91 -26.33
CA SER A 59 14.83 0.85 -24.86
C SER A 59 14.71 -0.57 -24.33
N ILE A 60 15.11 -0.74 -23.07
CA ILE A 60 15.09 -2.03 -22.38
C ILE A 60 13.84 -2.13 -21.49
N VAL A 61 13.19 -3.29 -21.57
CA VAL A 61 12.08 -3.67 -20.70
C VAL A 61 12.40 -5.03 -20.08
N TYR A 62 12.24 -5.15 -18.76
CA TYR A 62 12.34 -6.42 -18.06
C TYR A 62 10.95 -6.98 -17.76
N ILE A 63 10.71 -8.25 -18.06
CA ILE A 63 9.41 -8.91 -17.93
C ILE A 63 9.57 -10.23 -17.18
N SER A 64 8.74 -10.44 -16.16
CA SER A 64 8.69 -11.71 -15.43
C SER A 64 7.28 -12.06 -14.93
N PRO A 65 6.92 -13.36 -14.84
CA PRO A 65 7.69 -14.49 -15.33
C PRO A 65 7.68 -14.53 -16.86
N LYS A 66 8.72 -15.10 -17.47
CA LYS A 66 8.70 -15.37 -18.92
C LYS A 66 7.70 -16.46 -19.30
N LYS A 67 7.52 -17.46 -18.42
CA LYS A 67 6.72 -18.65 -18.70
C LYS A 67 5.23 -18.30 -18.84
N GLY A 68 4.61 -18.74 -19.93
CA GLY A 68 3.20 -18.54 -20.22
C GLY A 68 2.88 -17.20 -20.89
N LEU A 69 3.90 -16.49 -21.39
CA LEU A 69 3.76 -15.21 -22.09
C LEU A 69 4.23 -15.31 -23.55
N ASN A 70 3.51 -14.61 -24.42
CA ASN A 70 3.89 -14.27 -25.78
C ASN A 70 4.20 -12.76 -25.84
N ILE A 71 5.43 -12.41 -26.19
CA ILE A 71 5.93 -11.03 -26.25
C ILE A 71 6.07 -10.58 -27.69
N LEU A 72 5.43 -9.47 -28.04
CA LEU A 72 5.40 -8.91 -29.39
C LEU A 72 6.15 -7.58 -29.43
N GLY A 73 6.78 -7.26 -30.57
CA GLY A 73 7.43 -5.97 -30.82
C GLY A 73 8.79 -5.78 -30.13
N ALA A 74 9.38 -6.84 -29.56
CA ALA A 74 10.66 -6.76 -28.87
C ALA A 74 11.53 -7.99 -29.06
N THR A 75 12.85 -7.81 -29.00
CA THR A 75 13.84 -8.87 -29.10
C THR A 75 14.35 -9.24 -27.72
N MET A 76 14.26 -10.51 -27.34
CA MET A 76 14.76 -11.01 -26.06
C MET A 76 16.30 -11.09 -26.06
N ASP A 77 16.92 -10.71 -24.95
CA ASP A 77 18.35 -10.86 -24.73
C ASP A 77 18.72 -12.35 -24.58
N LYS A 78 19.84 -12.76 -25.18
CA LYS A 78 20.28 -14.17 -25.16
C LYS A 78 20.79 -14.62 -23.79
N SER A 79 21.33 -13.69 -23.00
CA SER A 79 21.95 -13.95 -21.69
C SER A 79 20.98 -13.75 -20.52
N ASP A 80 19.97 -12.91 -20.71
CA ASP A 80 18.91 -12.66 -19.72
C ASP A 80 17.53 -12.78 -20.35
N SER A 81 16.87 -13.91 -20.10
CA SER A 81 15.55 -14.20 -20.68
C SER A 81 14.41 -13.31 -20.15
N THR A 82 14.68 -12.46 -19.15
CA THR A 82 13.73 -11.44 -18.68
C THR A 82 13.91 -10.10 -19.38
N LYS A 83 15.02 -9.88 -20.08
CA LYS A 83 15.38 -8.60 -20.70
C LYS A 83 14.99 -8.57 -22.17
N PHE A 84 14.29 -7.52 -22.58
CA PHE A 84 13.79 -7.32 -23.94
C PHE A 84 14.20 -5.95 -24.45
N THR A 85 14.66 -5.89 -25.70
CA THR A 85 14.95 -4.64 -26.42
C THR A 85 13.77 -4.33 -27.34
N VAL A 86 13.15 -3.16 -27.15
CA VAL A 86 11.97 -2.75 -27.91
C VAL A 86 12.34 -2.46 -29.37
N GLY A 87 11.54 -2.96 -30.30
CA GLY A 87 11.76 -2.80 -31.74
C GLY A 87 11.48 -1.38 -32.25
N SER A 88 11.70 -1.17 -33.54
CA SER A 88 11.59 0.14 -34.22
C SER A 88 10.22 0.81 -34.09
N ASN A 89 9.15 0.03 -33.89
CA ASN A 89 7.79 0.54 -33.74
C ASN A 89 7.54 1.23 -32.38
N GLY A 90 8.45 1.12 -31.41
CA GLY A 90 8.30 1.74 -30.08
C GLY A 90 7.12 1.18 -29.25
N LEU A 91 6.69 -0.05 -29.56
CA LEU A 91 5.57 -0.72 -28.91
C LEU A 91 5.99 -2.12 -28.49
N LEU A 92 5.56 -2.52 -27.30
CA LEU A 92 5.72 -3.86 -26.77
C LEU A 92 4.35 -4.42 -26.36
N GLY A 93 4.01 -5.59 -26.90
CA GLY A 93 2.77 -6.30 -26.59
C GLY A 93 3.03 -7.52 -25.71
N ILE A 94 2.17 -7.76 -24.73
CA ILE A 94 2.22 -8.96 -23.88
C ILE A 94 0.86 -9.64 -23.94
N ASN A 95 0.88 -10.93 -24.29
CA ASN A 95 -0.27 -11.82 -24.21
C ASN A 95 0.11 -13.02 -23.34
N GLY A 96 -0.85 -13.57 -22.60
CA GLY A 96 -0.62 -14.77 -21.81
C GLY A 96 -1.46 -14.86 -20.55
N ASN A 97 -1.39 -16.03 -19.94
CA ASN A 97 -2.17 -16.39 -18.77
C ASN A 97 -1.23 -16.63 -17.60
N VAL A 98 -0.95 -15.57 -16.84
CA VAL A 98 -0.10 -15.60 -15.64
C VAL A 98 -0.85 -15.03 -14.46
N ASP A 99 -0.60 -15.58 -13.27
CA ASP A 99 -1.15 -15.07 -12.02
C ASP A 99 -0.49 -13.76 -11.56
N ILE A 100 0.81 -13.63 -11.84
CA ILE A 100 1.61 -12.46 -11.54
C ILE A 100 2.34 -11.99 -12.80
N LEU A 101 2.33 -10.68 -13.03
CA LEU A 101 3.13 -10.01 -14.05
C LEU A 101 3.94 -8.89 -13.39
N THR A 102 5.26 -8.92 -13.56
CA THR A 102 6.18 -7.84 -13.19
C THR A 102 6.82 -7.30 -14.46
N VAL A 103 6.68 -6.00 -14.68
CA VAL A 103 7.34 -5.26 -15.76
C VAL A 103 8.20 -4.15 -15.18
N GLN A 104 9.44 -4.02 -15.65
CA GLN A 104 10.34 -2.92 -15.29
C GLN A 104 10.81 -2.19 -16.54
N SER A 105 10.64 -0.87 -16.58
CA SER A 105 11.13 -0.03 -17.68
C SER A 105 11.38 1.38 -17.17
N ASP A 106 12.51 1.98 -17.54
CA ASP A 106 12.78 3.39 -17.23
C ASP A 106 12.13 4.33 -18.26
N ASP A 107 11.83 3.84 -19.46
CA ASP A 107 11.47 4.70 -20.59
C ASP A 107 10.01 4.59 -21.01
N ALA A 108 9.19 3.79 -20.30
CA ALA A 108 7.79 3.60 -20.65
C ALA A 108 6.97 4.90 -20.47
N THR A 109 6.32 5.35 -21.55
CA THR A 109 5.48 6.56 -21.56
C THR A 109 3.99 6.24 -21.45
N GLU A 110 3.57 5.03 -21.83
CA GLU A 110 2.20 4.55 -21.66
C GLU A 110 2.19 3.06 -21.32
N ILE A 111 1.33 2.68 -20.39
CA ILE A 111 1.13 1.30 -19.96
C ILE A 111 -0.37 0.99 -19.93
N ALA A 112 -0.82 0.16 -20.86
CA ALA A 112 -2.23 -0.11 -21.11
C ALA A 112 -2.54 -1.62 -20.99
N LEU A 113 -3.40 -1.98 -20.04
CA LEU A 113 -4.00 -3.30 -19.88
C LEU A 113 -5.52 -3.16 -20.07
N THR A 114 -5.96 -2.99 -21.32
CA THR A 114 -7.34 -2.66 -21.67
C THR A 114 -8.21 -3.87 -21.99
N LYS A 115 -7.60 -5.04 -22.21
CA LYS A 115 -8.32 -6.30 -22.45
C LYS A 115 -8.34 -7.16 -21.18
N SER A 116 -9.31 -8.07 -21.13
CA SER A 116 -9.48 -8.97 -19.99
C SER A 116 -8.26 -9.91 -19.84
N SER A 117 -7.73 -9.96 -18.62
CA SER A 117 -6.70 -10.90 -18.19
C SER A 117 -7.19 -11.63 -16.94
N PRO A 118 -8.09 -12.62 -17.09
CA PRO A 118 -8.84 -13.16 -15.96
C PRO A 118 -7.98 -13.88 -14.90
N MET A 119 -6.81 -14.35 -15.32
CA MET A 119 -5.84 -15.02 -14.44
C MET A 119 -4.90 -14.04 -13.74
N LEU A 120 -4.75 -12.80 -14.22
CA LEU A 120 -3.80 -11.85 -13.65
C LEU A 120 -4.35 -11.28 -12.34
N LYS A 121 -3.84 -11.79 -11.21
CA LYS A 121 -4.21 -11.34 -9.86
C LYS A 121 -3.23 -10.32 -9.31
N ARG A 122 -1.97 -10.32 -9.77
CA ARG A 122 -0.90 -9.48 -9.23
C ARG A 122 -0.15 -8.76 -10.33
N LEU A 123 -0.13 -7.43 -10.28
CA LEU A 123 0.59 -6.60 -11.22
C LEU A 123 1.63 -5.75 -10.49
N ARG A 124 2.87 -5.80 -10.99
CA ARG A 124 3.99 -5.00 -10.48
C ARG A 124 4.60 -4.24 -11.65
N ILE A 125 4.51 -2.92 -11.61
CA ILE A 125 5.09 -2.03 -12.61
C ILE A 125 6.11 -1.15 -11.90
N LEU A 126 7.38 -1.28 -12.28
CA LEU A 126 8.47 -0.54 -11.66
C LEU A 126 9.32 0.18 -12.71
N SER A 127 9.99 1.26 -12.34
CA SER A 127 11.21 1.65 -13.04
C SER A 127 12.32 0.64 -12.70
N LYS A 128 13.31 0.51 -13.58
CA LYS A 128 14.54 -0.25 -13.29
C LYS A 128 15.47 0.56 -12.39
N SER A 129 15.60 1.85 -12.68
CA SER A 129 16.30 2.86 -11.89
C SER A 129 15.45 3.33 -10.70
N ARG A 130 15.97 4.25 -9.87
CA ARG A 130 15.20 4.84 -8.75
C ARG A 130 13.95 5.60 -9.24
N SER A 131 14.01 6.16 -10.45
CA SER A 131 12.92 6.83 -11.15
C SER A 131 13.02 6.50 -12.63
N ALA A 132 11.87 6.48 -13.30
CA ALA A 132 11.76 6.44 -14.74
C ALA A 132 12.36 7.71 -15.37
N SER A 133 12.91 7.57 -16.57
CA SER A 133 13.44 8.66 -17.39
C SER A 133 12.31 9.48 -18.02
N ALA A 134 11.17 8.85 -18.29
CA ALA A 134 10.00 9.53 -18.85
C ALA A 134 9.46 10.57 -17.85
N THR A 135 9.20 11.79 -18.33
CA THR A 135 8.67 12.89 -17.50
C THR A 135 7.31 12.52 -16.88
N LYS A 136 6.44 11.87 -17.66
CA LYS A 136 5.15 11.34 -17.23
C LYS A 136 4.86 10.02 -17.95
N THR A 137 4.16 9.12 -17.26
CA THR A 137 3.70 7.84 -17.80
C THR A 137 2.19 7.71 -17.58
N THR A 138 1.43 7.43 -18.64
CA THR A 138 -0.01 7.22 -18.52
C THR A 138 -0.34 5.76 -18.25
N PHE A 139 -1.29 5.51 -17.35
CA PHE A 139 -1.74 4.16 -17.00
C PHE A 139 -3.20 3.95 -17.39
N ASN A 140 -3.49 2.88 -18.12
CA ASN A 140 -4.86 2.44 -18.38
C ASN A 140 -5.01 0.98 -17.99
N LEU A 141 -5.55 0.72 -16.80
CA LEU A 141 -5.69 -0.64 -16.26
C LEU A 141 -7.13 -1.17 -16.40
N SER A 142 -7.95 -0.58 -17.27
CA SER A 142 -9.40 -0.82 -17.31
C SER A 142 -9.82 -2.26 -17.61
N GLY A 143 -8.99 -3.05 -18.29
CA GLY A 143 -9.21 -4.47 -18.56
C GLY A 143 -8.68 -5.42 -17.48
N ALA A 144 -7.82 -4.94 -16.58
CA ALA A 144 -7.25 -5.73 -15.49
C ALA A 144 -8.18 -5.76 -14.25
N THR A 145 -9.44 -6.14 -14.44
CA THR A 145 -10.50 -6.10 -13.42
C THR A 145 -10.35 -7.19 -12.35
N GLU A 146 -9.55 -8.22 -12.63
CA GLU A 146 -9.31 -9.36 -11.74
C GLU A 146 -8.16 -9.15 -10.75
N LEU A 147 -7.51 -7.98 -10.78
CA LEU A 147 -6.39 -7.67 -9.89
C LEU A 147 -6.81 -7.67 -8.43
N GLU A 148 -6.04 -8.43 -7.64
CA GLU A 148 -6.08 -8.44 -6.18
C GLU A 148 -4.90 -7.65 -5.58
N GLY A 149 -3.81 -7.47 -6.35
CA GLY A 149 -2.65 -6.69 -5.94
C GLY A 149 -2.06 -5.83 -7.05
N LEU A 150 -1.70 -4.60 -6.71
CA LEU A 150 -1.05 -3.65 -7.59
C LEU A 150 0.13 -2.97 -6.88
N LEU A 151 1.30 -3.00 -7.52
CA LEU A 151 2.47 -2.21 -7.16
C LEU A 151 2.83 -1.30 -8.35
N ILE A 152 2.85 0.01 -8.13
CA ILE A 152 3.39 0.99 -9.09
C ILE A 152 4.49 1.78 -8.39
N SER A 153 5.68 1.82 -8.99
CA SER A 153 6.85 2.38 -8.35
C SER A 153 7.84 3.00 -9.34
N GLY A 154 8.40 4.16 -9.01
CA GLY A 154 9.41 4.82 -9.83
C GLY A 154 8.85 5.65 -10.99
N TYR A 155 7.54 5.90 -11.05
CA TYR A 155 6.92 6.65 -12.14
C TYR A 155 6.30 7.96 -11.67
N THR A 156 6.19 8.90 -12.61
CA THR A 156 5.44 10.15 -12.47
C THR A 156 4.14 10.07 -13.29
N THR A 157 2.99 10.39 -12.72
CA THR A 157 1.69 10.43 -13.43
C THR A 157 0.70 11.38 -12.76
N ASP A 158 -0.20 11.96 -13.55
CA ASP A 158 -1.22 12.89 -13.05
C ASP A 158 -2.36 12.12 -12.37
N ILE A 159 -2.86 11.07 -13.04
CA ILE A 159 -4.00 10.32 -12.56
C ILE A 159 -3.71 8.83 -12.69
N LEU A 160 -3.93 8.11 -11.59
CA LEU A 160 -4.06 6.66 -11.57
C LEU A 160 -5.52 6.28 -11.30
N ASP A 161 -6.24 5.94 -12.38
CA ASP A 161 -7.64 5.51 -12.27
C ASP A 161 -7.72 4.01 -11.99
N LEU A 162 -8.13 3.66 -10.77
CA LEU A 162 -8.34 2.30 -10.30
C LEU A 162 -9.82 1.97 -10.11
N THR A 163 -10.75 2.78 -10.64
CA THR A 163 -12.19 2.63 -10.41
C THR A 163 -12.76 1.28 -10.89
N LYS A 164 -12.05 0.59 -11.79
CA LYS A 164 -12.40 -0.74 -12.30
C LYS A 164 -11.79 -1.90 -11.50
N GLN A 165 -10.85 -1.64 -10.60
CA GLN A 165 -10.15 -2.64 -9.79
C GLN A 165 -10.92 -2.97 -8.50
N THR A 166 -12.16 -3.45 -8.64
CA THR A 166 -13.07 -3.71 -7.50
C THR A 166 -12.64 -4.88 -6.59
N LYS A 167 -11.67 -5.69 -7.02
CA LYS A 167 -11.13 -6.85 -6.28
C LYS A 167 -9.80 -6.56 -5.59
N LEU A 168 -9.30 -5.33 -5.69
CA LEU A 168 -7.98 -4.96 -5.19
C LEU A 168 -7.93 -5.00 -3.65
N ARG A 169 -7.05 -5.83 -3.11
CA ARG A 169 -6.81 -6.02 -1.67
C ARG A 169 -5.47 -5.45 -1.21
N TYR A 170 -4.47 -5.45 -2.09
CA TYR A 170 -3.12 -4.99 -1.82
C TYR A 170 -2.76 -3.86 -2.78
N LEU A 171 -2.49 -2.68 -2.24
CA LEU A 171 -2.12 -1.50 -3.03
C LEU A 171 -0.79 -0.95 -2.54
N ALA A 172 0.20 -0.90 -3.43
CA ALA A 172 1.50 -0.31 -3.15
C ALA A 172 1.82 0.80 -4.17
N LEU A 173 1.97 2.03 -3.68
CA LEU A 173 2.15 3.25 -4.47
C LEU A 173 3.45 3.95 -4.07
N GLY A 174 4.54 3.51 -4.69
CA GLY A 174 5.88 3.82 -4.24
C GLY A 174 6.67 2.57 -3.89
N GLY A 175 7.98 2.67 -4.06
CA GLY A 175 8.91 1.63 -3.68
C GLY A 175 9.50 1.94 -2.32
N PHE A 176 9.40 1.00 -1.38
CA PHE A 176 10.09 1.06 -0.11
C PHE A 176 10.28 -0.33 0.52
N ASN A 177 11.28 -0.45 1.38
CA ASN A 177 11.64 -1.68 2.05
C ASN A 177 10.74 -1.98 3.27
N TRP A 178 9.42 -2.07 3.07
CA TRP A 178 8.43 -2.34 4.12
C TRP A 178 8.56 -3.72 4.79
N LYS A 179 9.38 -4.63 4.26
CA LYS A 179 9.66 -5.92 4.91
C LYS A 179 10.27 -5.77 6.31
N ASN A 180 10.92 -4.63 6.58
CA ASN A 180 11.57 -4.34 7.86
C ASN A 180 10.60 -3.77 8.91
N TYR A 181 9.32 -3.54 8.57
CA TYR A 181 8.35 -2.81 9.40
C TYR A 181 7.05 -3.60 9.64
N ASN A 182 7.18 -4.91 9.88
CA ASN A 182 6.05 -5.83 10.17
C ASN A 182 4.91 -5.85 9.12
N PHE A 183 5.22 -5.47 7.88
CA PHE A 183 4.28 -5.45 6.75
C PHE A 183 4.36 -6.77 5.94
N VAL A 184 4.16 -7.89 6.65
CA VAL A 184 4.45 -9.25 6.17
C VAL A 184 3.52 -9.68 5.03
N GLU A 185 2.24 -9.36 5.11
CA GLU A 185 1.22 -9.76 4.12
C GLU A 185 1.49 -9.11 2.76
N MET A 186 1.76 -7.80 2.76
CA MET A 186 2.18 -7.08 1.56
C MET A 186 3.48 -7.65 0.99
N THR A 187 4.48 -7.89 1.84
CA THR A 187 5.78 -8.44 1.42
C THR A 187 5.63 -9.81 0.77
N LYS A 188 4.81 -10.69 1.34
CA LYS A 188 4.53 -12.02 0.76
C LYS A 188 3.75 -11.93 -0.55
N PHE A 189 2.83 -10.97 -0.68
CA PHE A 189 1.92 -10.89 -1.82
C PHE A 189 2.51 -10.14 -3.03
N LEU A 190 3.06 -8.94 -2.81
CA LEU A 190 3.60 -8.04 -3.84
C LEU A 190 5.13 -7.89 -3.81
N GLY A 191 5.79 -8.51 -2.84
CA GLY A 191 7.22 -8.27 -2.59
C GLY A 191 7.47 -6.96 -1.85
N SER A 192 8.74 -6.60 -1.72
CA SER A 192 9.18 -5.31 -1.18
C SER A 192 10.28 -4.77 -2.09
N PRO A 193 9.98 -3.77 -2.93
CA PRO A 193 10.99 -3.14 -3.78
C PRO A 193 11.93 -2.27 -2.94
N ASN A 194 13.06 -1.89 -3.52
CA ASN A 194 13.92 -0.85 -2.95
C ASN A 194 13.20 0.50 -2.96
N GLU A 195 13.77 1.46 -2.24
CA GLU A 195 13.29 2.83 -2.26
C GLU A 195 13.30 3.41 -3.69
N MET A 196 12.16 3.90 -4.16
CA MET A 196 11.99 4.53 -5.47
C MET A 196 11.30 5.88 -5.35
N SER A 197 11.55 6.77 -6.31
CA SER A 197 10.89 8.07 -6.41
C SER A 197 9.64 7.91 -7.28
N THR A 198 8.48 7.95 -6.64
CA THR A 198 7.17 7.86 -7.30
C THR A 198 6.41 9.14 -7.04
N ASP A 199 5.80 9.68 -8.09
CA ASP A 199 4.99 10.89 -8.02
C ASP A 199 3.66 10.68 -8.75
N ILE A 200 2.59 10.45 -8.00
CA ILE A 200 1.24 10.29 -8.54
C ILE A 200 0.46 11.46 -7.99
N GLU A 201 -0.10 12.31 -8.86
CA GLU A 201 -0.82 13.48 -8.37
C GLU A 201 -2.18 13.11 -7.77
N GLU A 202 -2.88 12.11 -8.33
CA GLU A 202 -4.20 11.66 -7.86
C GLU A 202 -4.46 10.16 -8.10
N VAL A 203 -5.11 9.50 -7.14
CA VAL A 203 -5.60 8.12 -7.26
C VAL A 203 -7.11 8.08 -7.12
N LYS A 204 -7.79 7.50 -8.10
CA LYS A 204 -9.24 7.26 -8.05
C LYS A 204 -9.51 5.81 -7.69
N LEU A 205 -10.18 5.60 -6.56
CA LEU A 205 -10.51 4.26 -6.07
C LEU A 205 -11.93 3.84 -6.48
N PRO A 206 -12.22 2.54 -6.53
CA PRO A 206 -13.60 2.06 -6.64
C PRO A 206 -14.46 2.55 -5.47
N ALA A 207 -15.72 2.89 -5.75
CA ALA A 207 -16.69 3.28 -4.72
C ALA A 207 -16.84 2.22 -3.62
N ASN A 208 -16.88 0.94 -4.03
CA ASN A 208 -16.94 -0.22 -3.15
C ASN A 208 -15.60 -0.98 -3.16
N ASN A 209 -14.51 -0.30 -2.79
CA ASN A 209 -13.19 -0.95 -2.74
C ASN A 209 -13.09 -1.93 -1.55
N VAL A 210 -12.21 -2.92 -1.70
CA VAL A 210 -11.98 -4.00 -0.73
C VAL A 210 -10.54 -4.04 -0.23
N ILE A 211 -9.84 -2.90 -0.32
CA ILE A 211 -8.41 -2.79 0.00
C ILE A 211 -8.20 -3.08 1.50
N GLU A 212 -7.26 -3.98 1.79
CA GLU A 212 -6.90 -4.41 3.14
C GLU A 212 -5.51 -3.91 3.55
N TYR A 213 -4.59 -3.76 2.59
CA TYR A 213 -3.21 -3.36 2.85
C TYR A 213 -2.78 -2.27 1.89
N VAL A 214 -2.28 -1.17 2.44
CA VAL A 214 -1.76 -0.02 1.69
C VAL A 214 -0.33 0.25 2.11
N ALA A 215 0.57 0.37 1.13
CA ALA A 215 1.94 0.83 1.32
C ALA A 215 2.28 1.93 0.32
N GLY A 216 3.12 2.88 0.68
CA GLY A 216 3.56 3.86 -0.30
C GLY A 216 4.62 4.83 0.17
N ARG A 217 5.07 5.63 -0.79
CA ARG A 217 5.98 6.77 -0.59
C ARG A 217 5.55 8.03 -1.34
N THR A 218 4.52 7.92 -2.17
CA THR A 218 4.13 9.00 -3.07
C THR A 218 3.74 10.25 -2.28
N PRO A 219 4.23 11.46 -2.63
CA PRO A 219 3.97 12.69 -1.91
C PRO A 219 2.59 13.28 -2.27
N PHE A 220 1.52 12.52 -2.05
CA PHE A 220 0.16 12.98 -2.33
C PHE A 220 -0.17 14.28 -1.60
N GLN A 221 -0.83 15.19 -2.32
CA GLN A 221 -1.50 16.33 -1.69
C GLN A 221 -2.80 15.87 -0.99
N ASN A 222 -3.32 16.68 -0.07
CA ASN A 222 -4.57 16.37 0.63
C ASN A 222 -5.73 16.13 -0.36
N GLY A 223 -6.55 15.09 -0.09
CA GLY A 223 -7.70 14.74 -0.91
C GLY A 223 -7.38 14.02 -2.23
N LYS A 224 -6.09 13.85 -2.56
CA LYS A 224 -5.66 13.15 -3.78
C LYS A 224 -5.57 11.64 -3.64
N PHE A 225 -5.66 11.14 -2.42
CA PHE A 225 -5.79 9.72 -2.12
C PHE A 225 -6.79 9.56 -0.96
N ASP A 226 -7.97 9.04 -1.28
CA ASP A 226 -9.09 8.92 -0.33
C ASP A 226 -8.89 7.72 0.61
N ILE A 227 -8.04 7.91 1.63
CA ILE A 227 -7.77 6.91 2.68
C ILE A 227 -8.95 6.72 3.65
N ASP A 228 -9.89 7.65 3.67
CA ASP A 228 -11.05 7.60 4.57
C ASP A 228 -12.12 6.66 4.06
N ASN A 229 -12.16 6.40 2.75
CA ASN A 229 -13.08 5.46 2.12
C ASN A 229 -12.52 4.04 1.96
N LEU A 230 -11.81 3.50 2.95
CA LEU A 230 -11.22 2.15 2.92
C LEU A 230 -11.82 1.23 4.01
N PRO A 231 -13.03 0.66 3.82
CA PRO A 231 -13.77 -0.03 4.90
C PRO A 231 -13.13 -1.35 5.37
N ARG A 232 -12.25 -1.94 4.56
CA ARG A 232 -11.56 -3.20 4.87
C ARG A 232 -10.09 -3.03 5.25
N LEU A 233 -9.61 -1.80 5.31
CA LEU A 233 -8.21 -1.52 5.60
C LEU A 233 -7.82 -2.09 6.97
N LYS A 234 -6.73 -2.84 6.98
CA LYS A 234 -6.09 -3.43 8.16
C LYS A 234 -4.75 -2.77 8.45
N LYS A 235 -3.91 -2.55 7.43
CA LYS A 235 -2.59 -1.97 7.66
C LYS A 235 -2.29 -0.88 6.65
N PHE A 236 -1.76 0.21 7.16
CA PHE A 236 -1.35 1.37 6.37
C PHE A 236 0.11 1.70 6.66
N PHE A 237 0.92 1.75 5.62
CA PHE A 237 2.33 2.11 5.67
C PHE A 237 2.58 3.28 4.72
N TRP A 238 3.18 4.38 5.20
CA TRP A 238 3.58 5.48 4.32
C TRP A 238 4.92 6.09 4.71
N GLN A 239 5.83 6.20 3.74
CA GLN A 239 7.06 6.97 3.87
C GLN A 239 6.89 8.33 3.22
N SER A 240 7.36 9.39 3.89
CA SER A 240 7.31 10.77 3.40
C SER A 240 5.95 11.29 2.94
N PRO A 241 4.87 11.07 3.72
CA PRO A 241 3.57 11.65 3.40
C PRO A 241 3.65 13.17 3.28
N ALA A 242 3.01 13.72 2.24
CA ALA A 242 2.80 15.15 2.06
C ALA A 242 1.35 15.59 2.36
N PHE A 243 0.48 14.64 2.72
CA PHE A 243 -0.88 14.89 3.20
C PHE A 243 -0.91 14.82 4.72
N ALA A 244 -1.63 15.77 5.33
CA ALA A 244 -1.60 15.98 6.77
C ALA A 244 -2.55 15.06 7.53
N ASN A 245 -3.74 14.80 6.99
CA ASN A 245 -4.83 14.17 7.73
C ASN A 245 -4.78 12.64 7.60
N LEU A 246 -4.76 11.96 8.75
CA LEU A 246 -4.76 10.50 8.88
C LEU A 246 -5.91 10.10 9.82
N THR A 247 -7.14 9.98 9.28
CA THR A 247 -8.36 9.72 10.09
C THR A 247 -8.92 8.30 9.90
N PHE A 248 -8.82 7.79 8.66
CA PHE A 248 -9.28 6.46 8.27
C PHE A 248 -10.75 6.23 8.66
N ALA A 249 -11.61 7.19 8.31
CA ALA A 249 -12.97 7.29 8.85
C ALA A 249 -13.78 5.99 8.77
N LYS A 250 -13.71 5.26 7.65
CA LYS A 250 -14.45 3.99 7.46
C LYS A 250 -13.66 2.74 7.88
N SER A 251 -12.39 2.85 8.25
CA SER A 251 -11.50 1.70 8.48
C SER A 251 -11.56 1.15 9.90
N GLN A 252 -12.70 0.58 10.28
CA GLN A 252 -12.90 -0.03 11.61
C GLN A 252 -11.98 -1.23 11.88
N ASN A 253 -11.42 -1.83 10.83
CA ASN A 253 -10.51 -2.96 10.92
C ASN A 253 -9.04 -2.55 10.98
N LEU A 254 -8.71 -1.27 11.09
CA LEU A 254 -7.33 -0.80 11.12
C LEU A 254 -6.60 -1.38 12.34
N GLU A 255 -5.52 -2.10 12.06
CA GLU A 255 -4.62 -2.78 13.01
C GLU A 255 -3.29 -2.03 13.14
N ILE A 256 -2.73 -1.52 12.05
CA ILE A 256 -1.41 -0.86 12.06
C ILE A 256 -1.46 0.44 11.25
N LEU A 257 -0.99 1.52 11.88
CA LEU A 257 -0.59 2.76 11.21
C LEU A 257 0.92 2.92 11.33
N PHE A 258 1.62 2.97 10.20
CA PHE A 258 3.02 3.35 10.13
C PHE A 258 3.17 4.58 9.22
N ALA A 259 3.76 5.65 9.74
CA ALA A 259 4.19 6.80 8.96
C ALA A 259 5.60 7.26 9.34
N ASN A 260 6.43 7.58 8.36
CA ASN A 260 7.81 8.01 8.59
C ASN A 260 8.18 9.24 7.76
N ALA A 261 8.92 10.17 8.36
CA ALA A 261 9.59 11.30 7.72
C ALA A 261 8.69 12.12 6.76
N PRO A 262 7.54 12.67 7.24
CA PRO A 262 6.68 13.54 6.44
C PRO A 262 7.47 14.63 5.70
N SER A 263 7.08 14.91 4.46
CA SER A 263 7.77 15.87 3.60
C SER A 263 7.13 17.25 3.64
N GLY A 264 7.83 18.27 3.13
CA GLY A 264 7.27 19.62 2.95
C GLY A 264 6.90 20.36 4.25
N GLY A 265 7.46 19.98 5.39
CA GLY A 265 7.12 20.60 6.68
C GLY A 265 5.73 20.27 7.21
N VAL A 266 5.09 19.23 6.65
CA VAL A 266 3.74 18.79 7.05
C VAL A 266 3.74 18.32 8.50
N LYS A 267 2.82 18.87 9.29
CA LYS A 267 2.45 18.34 10.59
C LYS A 267 1.29 17.37 10.41
N LEU A 268 1.44 16.14 10.86
CA LEU A 268 0.39 15.14 10.72
C LEU A 268 -0.73 15.41 11.74
N ASN A 269 -1.96 15.33 11.28
CA ASN A 269 -3.16 15.27 12.09
C ASN A 269 -3.64 13.82 12.13
N VAL A 270 -3.30 13.11 13.21
CA VAL A 270 -3.66 11.71 13.41
C VAL A 270 -4.88 11.65 14.30
N ASP A 271 -6.05 11.33 13.73
CA ASP A 271 -7.31 11.24 14.46
C ASP A 271 -7.93 9.83 14.28
N LEU A 272 -7.45 8.91 15.11
CA LEU A 272 -7.80 7.49 15.07
C LEU A 272 -8.88 7.16 16.10
N GLY A 273 -9.90 8.01 16.22
CA GLY A 273 -11.09 7.71 17.03
C GLY A 273 -11.63 6.30 16.76
N ASN A 274 -12.25 5.70 17.78
CA ASN A 274 -12.73 4.31 17.91
C ASN A 274 -12.22 3.32 16.82
N LYS A 275 -10.94 2.95 16.90
CA LYS A 275 -10.34 1.89 16.08
C LYS A 275 -10.07 0.66 16.96
N PRO A 276 -11.07 -0.21 17.21
CA PRO A 276 -10.99 -1.25 18.24
C PRO A 276 -9.95 -2.34 17.94
N LYS A 277 -9.52 -2.47 16.68
CA LYS A 277 -8.51 -3.45 16.26
C LYS A 277 -7.10 -2.89 16.21
N LEU A 278 -6.91 -1.61 16.55
CA LEU A 278 -5.62 -0.94 16.43
C LEU A 278 -4.63 -1.53 17.42
N GLN A 279 -3.50 -2.00 16.91
CA GLN A 279 -2.45 -2.70 17.64
C GLN A 279 -1.17 -1.87 17.78
N ASP A 280 -0.88 -1.05 16.78
CA ASP A 280 0.37 -0.28 16.69
C ASP A 280 0.17 0.99 15.87
N ILE A 281 0.66 2.09 16.41
CA ILE A 281 0.83 3.39 15.76
C ILE A 281 2.31 3.73 15.87
N THR A 282 3.00 3.66 14.75
CA THR A 282 4.40 4.03 14.65
C THR A 282 4.56 5.28 13.79
N LEU A 283 4.99 6.37 14.42
CA LEU A 283 5.21 7.68 13.79
C LEU A 283 6.68 8.07 14.01
N TYR A 284 7.49 7.98 12.96
CA TYR A 284 8.92 8.28 13.02
C TYR A 284 9.29 9.55 12.26
N ASN A 285 10.27 10.29 12.78
CA ASN A 285 10.77 11.53 12.16
C ASN A 285 9.65 12.49 11.73
N ALA A 286 8.57 12.55 12.52
CA ALA A 286 7.38 13.30 12.25
C ALA A 286 7.13 14.32 13.36
N THR A 287 6.35 15.35 13.06
CA THR A 287 5.75 16.25 14.05
C THR A 287 4.25 16.24 13.81
N LEU A 288 3.46 16.24 14.88
CA LEU A 288 2.01 16.12 14.80
C LEU A 288 1.35 17.43 15.22
N SER A 289 0.34 17.88 14.49
CA SER A 289 -0.59 18.90 14.98
C SER A 289 -1.51 18.30 16.04
N LYS A 290 -1.87 17.03 15.87
CA LYS A 290 -2.75 16.30 16.78
C LYS A 290 -2.45 14.80 16.73
N LEU A 291 -2.52 14.16 17.89
CA LEU A 291 -2.68 12.73 18.07
C LEU A 291 -3.94 12.47 18.90
N ALA A 292 -5.00 11.96 18.27
CA ALA A 292 -6.20 11.47 18.92
C ALA A 292 -6.33 9.95 18.74
N VAL A 293 -6.50 9.23 19.84
CA VAL A 293 -6.71 7.77 19.83
C VAL A 293 -7.71 7.40 20.91
N SER A 294 -8.69 6.55 20.58
CA SER A 294 -9.68 6.12 21.56
C SER A 294 -10.08 4.66 21.42
N ASN A 295 -10.45 4.03 22.54
CA ASN A 295 -11.07 2.70 22.63
C ASN A 295 -10.22 1.58 22.00
N THR A 296 -8.97 1.47 22.42
CA THR A 296 -8.07 0.37 22.04
C THR A 296 -7.28 -0.10 23.26
N THR A 297 -7.08 -1.42 23.35
CA THR A 297 -6.45 -2.08 24.51
C THR A 297 -5.09 -2.70 24.18
N ALA A 298 -4.49 -2.34 23.05
CA ALA A 298 -3.24 -2.95 22.61
C ALA A 298 -2.04 -2.51 23.46
N ALA A 299 -1.32 -3.49 24.01
CA ALA A 299 -0.17 -3.26 24.89
C ALA A 299 1.05 -2.61 24.19
N ASN A 300 1.09 -2.57 22.85
CA ASN A 300 2.18 -1.97 22.07
C ASN A 300 1.75 -0.73 21.29
N LEU A 301 0.55 -0.20 21.55
CA LEU A 301 -0.12 0.80 20.71
C LEU A 301 0.75 2.00 20.32
N LEU A 302 1.55 2.54 21.25
CA LEU A 302 2.39 3.72 21.03
C LEU A 302 3.85 3.45 21.41
N LYS A 303 4.26 2.19 21.51
CA LYS A 303 5.57 1.81 22.03
C LYS A 303 6.70 2.44 21.21
N ASP A 304 6.59 2.37 19.90
CA ASP A 304 7.64 2.74 18.96
C ASP A 304 7.44 4.15 18.38
N SER A 305 6.33 4.82 18.71
CA SER A 305 6.08 6.21 18.32
C SER A 305 6.95 7.19 19.12
N SER A 306 7.67 8.06 18.41
CA SER A 306 8.50 9.12 18.98
C SER A 306 8.16 10.52 18.47
N ALA A 307 7.11 10.64 17.64
CA ALA A 307 6.69 11.91 17.08
C ALA A 307 6.03 12.82 18.14
N PRO A 308 6.55 14.03 18.40
CA PRO A 308 5.90 15.00 19.28
C PRO A 308 4.63 15.56 18.65
N ALA A 309 3.61 15.81 19.48
CA ALA A 309 2.33 16.37 19.08
C ALA A 309 2.04 17.69 19.79
N GLU A 310 1.45 18.66 19.10
CA GLU A 310 0.94 19.88 19.74
C GLU A 310 -0.27 19.58 20.62
N VAL A 311 -1.15 18.70 20.17
CA VAL A 311 -2.36 18.27 20.89
C VAL A 311 -2.36 16.75 21.02
N VAL A 312 -2.56 16.25 22.23
CA VAL A 312 -2.69 14.82 22.54
C VAL A 312 -4.05 14.58 23.18
N GLU A 313 -4.86 13.71 22.57
CA GLU A 313 -6.18 13.31 23.08
C GLU A 313 -6.24 11.79 23.14
N LEU A 314 -6.15 11.23 24.33
CA LEU A 314 -6.17 9.78 24.55
C LEU A 314 -7.40 9.44 25.38
N ASP A 315 -8.16 8.45 24.93
CA ASP A 315 -9.45 8.10 25.55
C ASP A 315 -9.62 6.59 25.66
N ASN A 316 -9.74 6.06 26.88
CA ASN A 316 -9.93 4.63 27.12
C ASN A 316 -8.86 3.76 26.42
N ILE A 317 -7.60 4.08 26.66
CA ILE A 317 -6.44 3.26 26.26
C ILE A 317 -5.65 2.83 27.49
N ASP A 318 -4.68 1.93 27.32
CA ASP A 318 -3.78 1.54 28.42
C ASP A 318 -3.01 2.76 28.98
N PRO A 319 -3.18 3.10 30.29
CA PRO A 319 -2.46 4.20 30.93
C PRO A 319 -0.94 4.13 30.76
N ALA A 320 -0.35 2.92 30.79
CA ALA A 320 1.09 2.76 30.64
C ALA A 320 1.59 3.23 29.26
N GLN A 321 0.80 2.99 28.21
CA GLN A 321 1.12 3.46 26.86
C GLN A 321 1.00 4.98 26.76
N ALA A 322 -0.07 5.56 27.31
CA ALA A 322 -0.29 7.00 27.31
C ALA A 322 0.86 7.75 28.02
N ILE A 323 1.19 7.33 29.24
CA ILE A 323 2.24 7.95 30.06
C ILE A 323 3.60 7.82 29.36
N SER A 324 3.93 6.61 28.89
CA SER A 324 5.20 6.35 28.24
C SER A 324 5.39 7.19 26.97
N TYR A 325 4.36 7.31 26.14
CA TYR A 325 4.40 8.17 24.94
C TYR A 325 4.59 9.64 25.32
N ILE A 326 3.81 10.17 26.27
CA ILE A 326 3.84 11.58 26.66
C ILE A 326 5.21 11.94 27.24
N LYS A 327 5.77 11.12 28.14
CA LYS A 327 7.09 11.36 28.73
C LYS A 327 8.21 11.45 27.69
N ARG A 328 8.10 10.67 26.60
CA ARG A 328 9.10 10.68 25.53
C ARG A 328 8.95 11.87 24.59
N THR A 329 7.77 12.45 24.46
CA THR A 329 7.43 13.32 23.32
C THR A 329 6.98 14.73 23.69
N ALA A 330 6.47 14.97 24.90
CA ALA A 330 5.89 16.25 25.31
C ALA A 330 6.90 17.29 25.85
N GLY A 331 8.14 17.24 25.35
CA GLY A 331 9.24 18.07 25.85
C GLY A 331 9.30 19.50 25.28
N THR A 332 8.79 19.74 24.07
CA THR A 332 9.09 21.00 23.36
C THR A 332 7.91 21.68 22.69
N THR A 333 6.94 20.94 22.15
CA THR A 333 5.86 21.52 21.31
C THR A 333 4.45 21.28 21.82
N THR A 334 4.28 20.40 22.82
CA THR A 334 2.95 20.00 23.28
C THR A 334 2.29 21.12 24.08
N LYS A 335 1.10 21.51 23.64
CA LYS A 335 0.30 22.60 24.23
C LYS A 335 -0.92 22.07 24.99
N SER A 336 -1.43 20.90 24.61
CA SER A 336 -2.59 20.32 25.28
C SER A 336 -2.50 18.80 25.34
N ILE A 337 -2.81 18.26 26.52
CA ILE A 337 -2.95 16.83 26.76
C ILE A 337 -4.32 16.62 27.40
N THR A 338 -5.10 15.70 26.84
CA THR A 338 -6.41 15.31 27.37
C THR A 338 -6.45 13.79 27.53
N LEU A 339 -6.70 13.32 28.76
CA LEU A 339 -6.71 11.91 29.12
C LEU A 339 -8.09 11.52 29.65
N LYS A 340 -8.92 10.85 28.82
CA LYS A 340 -10.32 10.50 29.12
C LYS A 340 -10.48 9.00 29.41
N ASN A 341 -11.47 8.68 30.23
CA ASN A 341 -11.93 7.31 30.51
C ASN A 341 -10.81 6.28 30.79
N MET A 342 -9.75 6.72 31.46
CA MET A 342 -8.63 5.86 31.87
C MET A 342 -8.61 5.69 33.38
N SER A 343 -8.20 4.52 33.84
CA SER A 343 -7.95 4.22 35.26
C SER A 343 -6.55 4.69 35.65
N LEU A 344 -6.38 6.01 35.78
CA LEU A 344 -5.13 6.67 36.17
C LEU A 344 -5.06 6.83 37.69
N THR A 345 -3.86 6.70 38.26
CA THR A 345 -3.57 7.04 39.67
C THR A 345 -2.83 8.37 39.77
N GLU A 346 -2.85 9.00 40.95
CA GLU A 346 -2.07 10.23 41.19
C GLU A 346 -0.56 10.01 40.91
N ALA A 347 0.00 8.87 41.35
CA ALA A 347 1.40 8.54 41.09
C ALA A 347 1.73 8.46 39.59
N GLN A 348 0.81 7.93 38.79
CA GLN A 348 0.94 7.89 37.33
C GLN A 348 0.88 9.28 36.69
N ILE A 349 0.03 10.17 37.20
CA ILE A 349 -0.04 11.57 36.75
C ILE A 349 1.26 12.31 37.09
N LEU A 350 1.78 12.14 38.30
CA LEU A 350 3.06 12.74 38.72
C LEU A 350 4.23 12.21 37.86
N ASP A 351 4.26 10.91 37.56
CA ASP A 351 5.24 10.33 36.67
C ASP A 351 5.17 10.92 35.24
N LEU A 352 3.97 11.09 34.71
CA LEU A 352 3.75 11.77 33.42
C LEU A 352 4.29 13.20 33.44
N ILE A 353 3.97 13.98 34.48
CA ILE A 353 4.38 15.38 34.62
C ILE A 353 5.91 15.53 34.64
N SER A 354 6.62 14.55 35.19
CA SER A 354 8.09 14.58 35.23
C SER A 354 8.72 14.73 33.83
N GLY A 355 8.08 14.17 32.79
CA GLY A 355 8.53 14.23 31.40
C GLY A 355 8.06 15.46 30.61
N LEU A 356 7.19 16.29 31.18
CA LEU A 356 6.73 17.51 30.49
C LEU A 356 7.85 18.55 30.43
N GLY A 357 7.96 19.24 29.29
CA GLY A 357 8.80 20.43 29.15
C GLY A 357 8.05 21.73 29.43
N ALA A 358 8.74 22.86 29.50
CA ALA A 358 8.13 24.16 29.81
C ALA A 358 7.47 24.80 28.59
N THR A 359 6.27 24.33 28.23
CA THR A 359 5.55 24.76 27.01
C THR A 359 4.33 25.64 27.27
N ASN A 360 4.05 26.02 28.53
CA ASN A 360 2.82 26.70 28.93
C ASN A 360 1.54 25.93 28.55
N GLY A 361 1.61 24.59 28.63
CA GLY A 361 0.55 23.69 28.20
C GLY A 361 -0.55 23.47 29.26
N THR A 362 -1.60 22.76 28.85
CA THR A 362 -2.71 22.34 29.72
C THR A 362 -2.85 20.82 29.76
N LEU A 363 -2.97 20.26 30.97
CA LEU A 363 -3.31 18.85 31.21
C LEU A 363 -4.78 18.74 31.66
N LYS A 364 -5.60 18.04 30.88
CA LYS A 364 -7.01 17.73 31.17
C LYS A 364 -7.17 16.28 31.63
N VAL A 365 -7.61 16.09 32.87
CA VAL A 365 -7.83 14.78 33.53
C VAL A 365 -9.08 14.85 34.42
N LYS A 366 -9.52 13.70 34.96
CA LYS A 366 -10.62 13.67 35.94
C LYS A 366 -10.30 14.60 37.12
N ALA A 367 -11.32 15.28 37.64
CA ALA A 367 -11.16 16.33 38.66
C ALA A 367 -10.51 15.81 39.96
N ASP A 368 -10.76 14.56 40.34
CA ASP A 368 -10.16 13.90 41.51
C ASP A 368 -8.65 13.68 41.39
N LEU A 369 -8.10 13.66 40.18
CA LEU A 369 -6.67 13.57 39.92
C LEU A 369 -5.95 14.92 39.97
N LEU A 370 -6.67 16.04 40.05
CA LEU A 370 -6.09 17.39 40.18
C LEU A 370 -5.83 17.74 41.65
N THR A 371 -5.09 16.89 42.33
CA THR A 371 -4.70 17.10 43.74
C THR A 371 -3.78 18.31 43.88
N THR A 372 -3.57 18.76 45.11
CA THR A 372 -2.59 19.83 45.41
C THR A 372 -1.20 19.46 44.90
N ALA A 373 -0.75 18.22 45.09
CA ALA A 373 0.57 17.77 44.65
C ALA A 373 0.68 17.80 43.12
N VAL A 374 -0.35 17.35 42.41
CA VAL A 374 -0.41 17.40 40.94
C VAL A 374 -0.36 18.83 40.42
N ASN A 375 -1.15 19.75 40.98
CA ASN A 375 -1.17 21.15 40.56
C ASN A 375 0.15 21.87 40.84
N VAL A 376 0.82 21.57 41.96
CA VAL A 376 2.17 22.08 42.26
C VAL A 376 3.18 21.56 41.24
N ALA A 377 3.16 20.27 40.92
CA ALA A 377 4.05 19.67 39.94
C ALA A 377 3.83 20.24 38.52
N LEU A 378 2.58 20.45 38.12
CA LEU A 378 2.24 21.11 36.85
C LEU A 378 2.77 22.54 36.82
N SER A 379 2.52 23.33 37.87
CA SER A 379 2.98 24.72 37.97
C SER A 379 4.50 24.84 37.90
N ALA A 380 5.23 23.90 38.52
CA ALA A 380 6.70 23.85 38.45
C ALA A 380 7.23 23.58 37.02
N LYS A 381 6.42 22.99 36.16
CA LYS A 381 6.71 22.82 34.72
C LYS A 381 6.15 23.95 33.85
N GLY A 382 5.44 24.93 34.45
CA GLY A 382 4.71 25.96 33.71
C GLY A 382 3.40 25.46 33.08
N TRP A 383 2.83 24.35 33.55
CA TRP A 383 1.58 23.79 33.04
C TRP A 383 0.39 24.12 33.94
N THR A 384 -0.80 24.11 33.35
CA THR A 384 -2.07 24.27 34.07
C THR A 384 -2.86 22.97 34.06
N GLY A 385 -3.42 22.60 35.22
CA GLY A 385 -4.38 21.50 35.35
C GLY A 385 -5.80 21.96 35.06
N ALA A 386 -6.59 21.15 34.37
CA ALA A 386 -7.99 21.43 34.09
C ALA A 386 -8.84 20.14 34.21
N ALA A 387 -10.04 20.26 34.77
CA ALA A 387 -10.96 19.12 34.86
C ALA A 387 -11.55 18.79 33.47
N LEU A 388 -11.84 17.50 33.24
CA LEU A 388 -12.49 16.99 32.02
C LEU A 388 -13.91 17.48 31.83
#